data_AF-A0A1Q6RUA6-F1
#
_entry.id   AF-A0A1Q6RUA6-F1
#
_cell.length_a   1.000
_cell.length_b   1.000
_cell.length_c   1.000
_cell.angle_alpha   90.00
_cell.angle_beta   90.00
_cell.angle_gamma   90.00
#
_symmetry.space_group_name_H-M   'P 1'
#
loop_
_entity.id
_entity.type
_entity.pdbx_description
1 polymer ?
#
loop_
_entity_poly.entity_id
_entity_poly.type
_entity_poly.pdbx_seq_one_letter_code
_entity_poly.pdbx_strand_id
1 'polypeptide(L)' 'MKENISSPELTLNIWSNDACRGYVIMAMQDCGFTHKDISRVVNQLYGVFDLYTLNEAEQKYYNGDY' A
#
# COMPACT_ATOMS: atom_id res chain seq x y z
N MET A 1 19.79 -11.25 38.38
CA MET A 1 19.75 -11.47 36.92
C MET A 1 18.31 -11.29 36.50
N LYS A 2 18.00 -10.18 35.81
CA LYS A 2 17.57 -10.13 34.40
C LYS A 2 16.32 -11.01 34.20
N GLU A 3 15.18 -10.47 33.78
CA GLU A 3 15.08 -9.94 32.43
C GLU A 3 14.33 -8.61 32.31
N ASN A 4 15.00 -7.72 31.61
CA ASN A 4 14.52 -6.45 31.14
C ASN A 4 13.90 -6.73 29.76
N ILE A 5 12.63 -7.11 29.71
CA ILE A 5 11.91 -7.24 28.41
C ILE A 5 11.37 -5.85 28.06
N SER A 6 12.29 -4.92 27.85
CA SER A 6 12.03 -3.81 26.94
C SER A 6 12.38 -4.36 25.56
N SER A 7 11.47 -5.12 24.94
CA SER A 7 11.59 -5.50 23.53
C SER A 7 11.08 -4.31 22.70
N PRO A 8 11.94 -3.56 22.01
CA PRO A 8 11.52 -2.50 21.11
C PRO A 8 11.02 -3.07 19.76
N GLU A 9 10.97 -4.40 19.61
CA GLU A 9 10.93 -5.08 18.30
C GLU A 9 9.57 -5.60 17.84
N LEU A 10 8.46 -5.15 18.42
CA LEU A 10 7.12 -5.47 17.88
C LEU A 10 6.24 -4.24 17.78
N THR A 11 6.80 -3.12 17.28
CA THR A 11 5.94 -2.21 16.50
C THR A 11 5.59 -2.97 15.22
N LEU A 12 4.50 -3.75 15.26
CA LEU A 12 3.86 -4.26 14.04
C LEU A 12 3.71 -3.05 13.11
N ASN A 13 4.43 -3.05 12.00
CA ASN A 13 4.27 -2.04 10.97
C ASN A 13 2.97 -2.36 10.24
N ILE A 14 1.85 -2.07 10.91
CA ILE A 14 0.51 -2.41 10.45
C ILE A 14 0.28 -1.63 9.15
N TRP A 15 0.14 -2.37 8.06
CA TRP A 15 -0.18 -1.80 6.76
C TRP A 15 -1.57 -1.14 6.80
N SER A 16 -1.70 0.04 6.19
CA SER A 16 -2.98 0.74 6.04
C SER A 16 -3.23 1.11 4.58
N ASN A 17 -4.50 1.32 4.23
CA ASN A 17 -4.88 1.79 2.89
C ASN A 17 -4.24 3.14 2.56
N ASP A 18 -4.07 4.02 3.55
CA ASP A 18 -3.41 5.32 3.37
C ASP A 18 -1.91 5.16 3.11
N ALA A 19 -1.24 4.23 3.80
CA ALA A 19 0.15 3.91 3.52
C ALA A 19 0.31 3.37 2.08
N CYS A 20 -0.58 2.48 1.65
CA CYS A 20 -0.60 1.97 0.27
C CYS A 20 -0.74 3.10 -0.77
N ARG A 21 -1.68 4.04 -0.56
CA ARG A 21 -1.82 5.22 -1.42
C ARG A 21 -0.56 6.07 -1.46
N GLY A 22 0.07 6.27 -0.30
CA GLY A 22 1.33 6.99 -0.19
C GLY A 22 2.43 6.34 -1.05
N TYR A 23 2.60 5.02 -0.96
CA TYR A 23 3.57 4.29 -1.79
C TYR A 23 3.29 4.41 -3.29
N VAL A 24 2.03 4.30 -3.70
CA VAL A 24 1.66 4.47 -5.12
C VAL A 24 1.94 5.88 -5.61
N ILE A 25 1.61 6.92 -4.82
CA ILE A 25 1.91 8.32 -5.17
C ILE A 25 3.43 8.51 -5.35
N MET A 26 4.24 8.03 -4.40
CA MET A 26 5.70 8.14 -4.46
C MET A 26 6.27 7.46 -5.72
N ALA A 27 5.88 6.21 -5.98
CA ALA A 27 6.34 5.47 -7.16
C ALA A 27 5.94 6.17 -8.47
N MET A 28 4.71 6.69 -8.56
CA MET A 28 4.25 7.41 -9.75
C MET A 28 4.97 8.75 -9.94
N GLN A 29 5.28 9.47 -8.86
CA GLN A 29 6.08 10.70 -8.93
C GLN A 29 7.49 10.39 -9.45
N ASP A 30 8.13 9.34 -8.92
CA ASP A 30 9.47 8.92 -9.33
C ASP A 30 9.52 8.44 -10.80
N CYS A 31 8.42 7.86 -11.29
CA CYS A 31 8.27 7.51 -12.71
C CYS A 31 7.90 8.70 -13.61
N GLY A 32 7.72 9.91 -13.06
CA GLY A 32 7.43 11.12 -13.84
C GLY A 32 5.99 11.26 -14.32
N PHE A 33 5.03 10.55 -13.69
CA PHE A 33 3.62 10.71 -14.00
C PHE A 33 3.12 12.12 -13.66
N THR A 34 2.15 12.61 -14.44
CA THR A 34 1.58 13.94 -14.18
C THR A 34 0.72 13.91 -12.92
N HIS A 35 0.57 15.08 -12.27
CA HIS A 35 -0.36 15.23 -11.14
C HIS A 35 -1.78 14.75 -11.48
N LYS A 36 -2.24 14.95 -12.72
CA LYS A 36 -3.57 14.52 -13.18
C LYS A 36 -3.69 13.00 -13.19
N ASP A 37 -2.65 12.30 -13.66
CA ASP A 37 -2.63 10.83 -13.70
C ASP A 37 -2.57 10.24 -12.29
N ILE A 38 -1.71 10.80 -11.43
CA ILE A 38 -1.61 10.40 -10.01
C ILE A 38 -2.97 10.58 -9.32
N SER A 39 -3.60 11.74 -9.49
CA SER A 39 -4.92 12.01 -8.91
C SER A 39 -5.98 11.01 -9.40
N ARG A 40 -5.97 10.66 -10.69
CA ARG A 40 -6.87 9.65 -11.24
C ARG A 40 -6.65 8.28 -10.60
N VAL A 41 -5.42 7.81 -10.49
CA VAL A 41 -5.10 6.51 -9.89
C VAL A 41 -5.46 6.46 -8.40
N VAL A 42 -5.11 7.50 -7.63
CA VAL A 42 -5.45 7.58 -6.20
C VAL A 42 -6.96 7.58 -5.98
N ASN A 43 -7.73 8.28 -6.82
CA ASN A 43 -9.19 8.23 -6.75
C ASN A 43 -9.74 6.83 -7.04
N GLN A 44 -9.18 6.11 -8.01
CA GLN A 44 -9.56 4.72 -8.29
C GLN A 44 -9.23 3.77 -7.14
N LEU A 45 -8.09 3.97 -6.45
CA LEU A 45 -7.74 3.17 -5.27
C LEU A 45 -8.77 3.29 -4.14
N TYR A 46 -9.57 4.36 -4.06
CA TYR A 46 -10.68 4.41 -3.08
C TYR A 46 -11.74 3.35 -3.39
N GLY A 47 -12.15 3.22 -4.65
CA GLY A 47 -13.07 2.16 -5.05
C GLY A 47 -12.46 0.77 -4.96
N VAL A 48 -11.22 0.59 -5.42
CA VAL A 48 -10.61 -0.76 -5.49
C VAL A 48 -10.47 -1.41 -4.12
N PHE A 49 -10.12 -0.65 -3.07
CA PHE A 49 -9.97 -1.21 -1.72
C PHE A 49 -11.30 -1.70 -1.12
N ASP A 50 -12.43 -1.11 -1.52
CA ASP A 50 -13.76 -1.52 -1.03
C ASP A 50 -14.37 -2.61 -1.91
N LEU A 51 -14.01 -2.65 -3.19
CA LEU A 51 -14.58 -3.59 -4.18
C LEU A 51 -13.93 -4.98 -4.16
N TYR A 52 -12.67 -5.07 -3.73
CA TYR A 52 -11.90 -6.31 -3.79
C TYR A 52 -11.33 -6.68 -2.44
N THR A 53 -11.36 -7.98 -2.14
CA THR A 53 -10.68 -8.53 -0.97
C THR A 53 -9.15 -8.51 -1.15
N LEU A 54 -8.41 -8.59 -0.04
CA LEU A 54 -6.95 -8.68 -0.08
C LEU A 54 -6.46 -9.87 -0.92
N ASN A 55 -7.14 -11.03 -0.84
CA ASN A 55 -6.77 -12.22 -1.60
C ASN A 55 -7.00 -12.02 -3.11
N GLU A 56 -8.08 -11.35 -3.53
CA GLU A 56 -8.31 -11.05 -4.95
C GLU A 56 -7.26 -10.08 -5.50
N ALA A 57 -6.89 -9.06 -4.71
CA ALA A 57 -5.83 -8.13 -5.07
C ALA A 57 -4.45 -8.83 -5.17
N GLU A 58 -4.15 -9.73 -4.22
CA GLU A 58 -2.92 -10.53 -4.23
C GLU A 58 -2.86 -11.49 -5.43
N GLN A 59 -3.97 -12.18 -5.73
CA GLN A 59 -4.06 -13.01 -6.93
C GLN A 59 -3.88 -12.20 -8.20
N LYS A 60 -4.40 -10.96 -8.25
CA LYS A 60 -4.20 -10.05 -9.37
C LYS A 60 -2.74 -9.62 -9.51
N TYR A 61 -2.01 -9.45 -8.41
CA TYR A 61 -0.57 -9.17 -8.45
C TYR A 61 0.23 -10.38 -8.95
N TYR A 62 -0.01 -11.59 -8.44
CA TYR A 62 0.79 -12.75 -8.85
C TYR A 62 0.47 -13.30 -10.24
N ASN A 63 -0.77 -13.12 -10.71
CA ASN A 63 -1.25 -13.74 -11.95
C ASN A 63 -1.73 -12.73 -13.00
N GLY A 64 -1.62 -11.43 -12.73
CA GLY A 64 -2.05 -10.39 -13.67
C GLY A 64 -0.95 -10.00 -14.63
N ASP A 65 -1.33 -9.70 -15.88
CA ASP A 65 -0.46 -8.99 -16.81
C ASP A 65 -0.54 -7.48 -16.50
N TYR A 66 0.60 -6.86 -16.22
CA TYR A 66 0.75 -5.41 -16.00
C TYR A 66 2.11 -4.90 -16.51
#